data_AF-A0A3P2AEB7-F1
#
_entry.id   AF-A0A3P2AEB7-F1
#
_cell.length_a   1.000
_cell.length_b   1.000
_cell.length_c   1.000
_cell.angle_alpha   90.00
_cell.angle_beta   90.00
_cell.angle_gamma   90.00
#
_symmetry.space_group_name_H-M   'P 1'
#
loop_
_entity.id
_entity.type
_entity.pdbx_description
1 polymer ?
#
loop_
_entity_poly.entity_id
_entity_poly.type
_entity_poly.pdbx_seq_one_letter_code
_entity_poly.pdbx_strand_id
1 'polypeptide(L)'
;MAEIDIEMTKNCNLYKIIVDNSYDAIVVSDAKGKIVVANKTTLESMCLSEEEVLGKTPQELISQGIYTNSTIVQAIATGEPVTGLVNVHGKPRLSTSLPLFDENGDLEYVITNNRSGTVMDEFANQLAYEQQQHTYYRTIADYLNNYKGEDIVCNSPQMMRIMEFCVNFSASDSPVMLLGESGVGKELIAWLIHSMSARKKQAFIPVNCLSVSQKNFENELFGEQGTFFSRSGSKQKMGLLRMAHKGTMFLDEVSELSLSMQSKLLRFIEKKELENDNRHDKLDVRIICATNRDLKQMIKEKTFREDLYYHLNVIPIQIPPLRERPEDIEAISHYFLRKYNKKYGKQTVLSPQNLDFLKKYDWPGNVRELRNVIEHSVLMSAAHSPHLALYTVLNQEDNLNQQIDSKPKQWQLPEPNLPLEKAVALFEEKYIQSVIECCNGQLQAAAKVLGIHRSTLYRKQNKE
;
A
#
# COMPACT_ATOMS: atom_id res chain seq x y z
N MET A 1 -3.20 -73.57 -26.49
CA MET A 1 -3.46 -72.58 -27.56
C MET A 1 -4.71 -71.77 -27.27
N ALA A 2 -5.90 -72.38 -27.06
CA ALA A 2 -7.13 -71.63 -26.76
C ALA A 2 -7.11 -70.76 -25.47
N GLU A 3 -6.44 -71.19 -24.40
CA GLU A 3 -6.33 -70.38 -23.16
C GLU A 3 -5.41 -69.16 -23.32
N ILE A 4 -4.35 -69.27 -24.12
CA ILE A 4 -3.39 -68.18 -24.40
C ILE A 4 -4.06 -67.09 -25.23
N ASP A 5 -4.87 -67.46 -26.23
CA ASP A 5 -5.63 -66.49 -27.04
C ASP A 5 -6.68 -65.73 -26.21
N ILE A 6 -7.33 -66.40 -25.25
CA ILE A 6 -8.31 -65.76 -24.35
C ILE A 6 -7.62 -64.78 -23.40
N GLU A 7 -6.45 -65.13 -22.86
CA GLU A 7 -5.69 -64.29 -21.95
C GLU A 7 -5.08 -63.08 -22.68
N MET A 8 -4.53 -63.27 -23.89
CA MET A 8 -4.08 -62.17 -24.76
C MET A 8 -5.23 -61.21 -25.09
N THR A 9 -6.41 -61.73 -25.47
CA THR A 9 -7.58 -60.90 -25.79
C THR A 9 -8.06 -60.09 -24.57
N LYS A 10 -8.04 -60.69 -23.37
CA LYS A 10 -8.37 -59.98 -22.12
C LYS A 10 -7.37 -58.87 -21.80
N ASN A 11 -6.08 -59.12 -21.96
CA ASN A 11 -5.03 -58.15 -21.69
C ASN A 11 -5.09 -56.98 -22.68
N CYS A 12 -5.29 -57.23 -23.98
CA CYS A 12 -5.49 -56.17 -24.97
C CYS A 12 -6.68 -55.25 -24.63
N ASN A 13 -7.80 -55.82 -24.18
CA ASN A 13 -8.97 -55.03 -23.74
C ASN A 13 -8.67 -54.19 -22.50
N LEU A 14 -7.92 -54.73 -21.53
CA LEU A 14 -7.53 -54.00 -20.32
C LEU A 14 -6.61 -52.80 -20.67
N TYR A 15 -5.61 -52.99 -21.52
CA TYR A 15 -4.72 -51.90 -21.94
C TYR A 15 -5.46 -50.80 -22.70
N LYS A 16 -6.40 -51.18 -23.58
CA LYS A 16 -7.25 -50.21 -24.29
C LYS A 16 -8.07 -49.36 -23.30
N ILE A 17 -8.69 -50.00 -22.31
CA ILE A 17 -9.45 -49.30 -21.27
C ILE A 17 -8.55 -48.32 -20.49
N ILE A 18 -7.33 -48.73 -20.12
CA ILE A 18 -6.39 -47.87 -19.38
C ILE A 18 -6.01 -46.64 -20.22
N VAL A 19 -5.68 -46.85 -21.49
CA VAL A 19 -5.26 -45.77 -22.40
C VAL A 19 -6.39 -44.80 -22.70
N ASP A 20 -7.61 -45.29 -22.93
CA ASP A 20 -8.80 -44.48 -23.24
C ASP A 20 -9.33 -43.68 -22.04
N ASN A 21 -9.03 -44.11 -20.81
CA ASN A 21 -9.39 -43.40 -19.58
C ASN A 21 -8.24 -42.59 -18.99
N SER A 22 -7.11 -42.45 -19.70
CA SER A 22 -6.01 -41.60 -19.29
C SER A 22 -6.43 -40.12 -19.34
N TYR A 23 -6.07 -39.37 -18.29
CA TYR A 23 -6.25 -37.91 -18.25
C TYR A 23 -5.42 -37.20 -19.32
N ASP A 24 -4.27 -37.78 -19.70
CA ASP A 24 -3.43 -37.22 -20.72
C ASP A 24 -3.81 -37.72 -22.14
N ALA A 25 -3.59 -36.88 -23.15
CA ALA A 25 -3.77 -37.26 -24.55
C ALA A 25 -2.58 -38.09 -25.05
N ILE A 26 -2.82 -39.37 -25.32
CA ILE A 26 -1.81 -40.35 -25.75
C ILE A 26 -1.99 -40.68 -27.23
N VAL A 27 -0.90 -40.56 -27.98
CA VAL A 27 -0.79 -40.94 -29.40
C VAL A 27 0.37 -41.90 -29.55
N VAL A 28 0.21 -42.94 -30.37
CA VAL A 28 1.29 -43.84 -30.77
C VAL A 28 1.44 -43.76 -32.29
N SER A 29 2.66 -43.58 -32.77
CA SER A 29 2.99 -43.69 -34.19
C SER A 29 3.94 -44.84 -34.47
N ASP A 30 3.91 -45.38 -35.68
CA ASP A 30 4.92 -46.30 -36.19
C ASP A 30 6.26 -45.59 -36.45
N ALA A 31 7.28 -46.37 -36.84
CA ALA A 31 8.61 -45.90 -37.21
C ALA A 31 8.66 -44.84 -38.33
N LYS A 32 7.60 -44.77 -39.16
CA LYS A 32 7.47 -43.78 -40.24
C LYS A 32 6.66 -42.56 -39.82
N GLY A 33 6.23 -42.51 -38.56
CA GLY A 33 5.43 -41.43 -37.99
C GLY A 33 3.95 -41.52 -38.32
N LYS A 34 3.45 -42.65 -38.83
CA LYS A 34 2.02 -42.85 -39.08
C LYS A 34 1.31 -43.17 -37.78
N ILE A 35 0.25 -42.44 -37.44
CA ILE A 35 -0.48 -42.66 -36.19
C ILE A 35 -1.22 -44.00 -36.24
N VAL A 36 -0.92 -44.87 -35.28
CA VAL A 36 -1.51 -46.22 -35.14
C VAL A 36 -2.49 -46.32 -33.98
N VAL A 37 -2.33 -45.49 -32.94
CA VAL A 37 -3.25 -45.42 -31.80
C VAL A 37 -3.43 -43.97 -31.40
N ALA A 38 -4.67 -43.57 -31.14
CA ALA A 38 -5.00 -42.31 -30.51
C ALA A 38 -6.08 -42.57 -29.47
N ASN A 39 -5.83 -42.20 -28.21
CA ASN A 39 -6.81 -42.38 -27.16
C ASN A 39 -7.96 -41.38 -27.25
N LYS A 40 -9.07 -41.66 -26.58
CA LYS A 40 -10.25 -40.77 -26.53
C LYS A 40 -9.88 -39.31 -26.22
N THR A 41 -9.04 -39.07 -25.21
CA THR A 41 -8.60 -37.73 -24.82
C THR A 41 -7.90 -37.01 -25.97
N THR A 42 -7.09 -37.71 -26.77
CA THR A 42 -6.46 -37.14 -27.98
C THR A 42 -7.50 -36.69 -28.99
N LEU A 43 -8.47 -37.55 -29.32
CA LEU A 43 -9.49 -37.26 -30.33
C LEU A 43 -10.34 -36.05 -29.94
N GLU A 44 -10.79 -35.99 -28.68
CA GLU A 44 -11.51 -34.84 -28.12
C GLU A 44 -10.67 -33.55 -28.23
N SER A 45 -9.39 -33.68 -27.93
CA SER A 45 -8.46 -32.56 -27.87
C SER A 45 -8.08 -32.01 -29.25
N MET A 46 -8.17 -32.83 -30.31
CA MET A 46 -8.01 -32.42 -31.71
C MET A 46 -9.34 -32.08 -32.38
N CYS A 47 -10.47 -32.38 -31.73
CA CYS A 47 -11.81 -32.30 -32.30
C CYS A 47 -11.95 -33.08 -33.62
N LEU A 48 -11.32 -34.27 -33.69
CA LEU A 48 -11.34 -35.15 -34.85
C LEU A 48 -11.85 -36.54 -34.47
N SER A 49 -12.42 -37.23 -35.45
CA SER A 49 -12.76 -38.64 -35.33
C SER A 49 -11.53 -39.55 -35.44
N GLU A 50 -11.66 -40.79 -34.94
CA GLU A 50 -10.58 -41.78 -35.00
C GLU A 50 -10.14 -42.06 -36.45
N GLU A 51 -11.10 -42.14 -37.38
CA GLU A 51 -10.86 -42.36 -38.81
C GLU A 51 -10.08 -41.22 -39.47
N GLU A 52 -10.20 -40.00 -38.94
CA GLU A 52 -9.51 -38.82 -39.44
C GLU A 52 -8.09 -38.67 -38.86
N VAL A 53 -7.73 -39.42 -37.82
CA VAL A 53 -6.42 -39.33 -37.16
C VAL A 53 -5.58 -40.56 -37.45
N LEU A 54 -6.19 -41.74 -37.44
CA LEU A 54 -5.50 -42.99 -37.72
C LEU A 54 -4.96 -43.00 -39.14
N GLY A 55 -3.71 -43.41 -39.26
CA GLY A 55 -3.05 -43.56 -40.53
C GLY A 55 -2.53 -42.27 -41.17
N LYS A 56 -2.74 -41.12 -40.55
CA LYS A 56 -2.14 -39.86 -40.97
C LYS A 56 -0.76 -39.66 -40.35
N THR A 57 0.06 -38.84 -41.00
CA THR A 57 1.35 -38.40 -40.46
C THR A 57 1.22 -37.04 -39.76
N PRO A 58 2.08 -36.73 -38.78
CA PRO A 58 2.13 -35.40 -38.18
C PRO A 58 2.33 -34.28 -39.20
N GLN A 59 3.04 -34.54 -40.31
CA GLN A 59 3.25 -33.57 -41.38
C GLN A 59 1.95 -33.21 -42.11
N GLU A 60 1.09 -34.21 -42.36
CA GLU A 60 -0.24 -33.99 -42.94
C GLU A 60 -1.13 -33.18 -41.99
N LEU A 61 -1.09 -33.48 -40.69
CA LEU A 61 -1.86 -32.75 -39.68
C LEU A 61 -1.34 -31.31 -39.48
N ILE A 62 -0.03 -31.07 -39.67
CA ILE A 62 0.55 -29.72 -39.72
C ILE A 62 0.04 -28.97 -40.96
N SER A 63 0.01 -29.63 -42.13
CA SER A 63 -0.49 -29.01 -43.38
C SER A 63 -1.98 -28.64 -43.32
N GLN A 64 -2.76 -29.34 -42.49
CA GLN A 64 -4.17 -29.06 -42.20
C GLN A 64 -4.36 -27.96 -41.13
N GLY A 65 -3.28 -27.40 -40.60
CA GLY A 65 -3.31 -26.34 -39.59
C GLY A 65 -3.68 -26.80 -38.18
N ILE A 66 -3.76 -28.11 -37.94
CA ILE A 66 -4.10 -28.69 -36.63
C ILE A 66 -2.92 -28.58 -35.67
N TYR A 67 -1.71 -28.77 -36.20
CA TYR A 67 -0.45 -28.68 -35.47
C TYR A 67 0.46 -27.58 -36.02
N THR A 68 1.25 -26.95 -35.15
CA THR A 68 2.33 -26.04 -35.56
C THR A 68 3.68 -26.73 -35.74
N ASN A 69 3.90 -27.83 -35.02
CA ASN A 69 5.16 -28.58 -34.96
C ASN A 69 4.87 -29.97 -34.34
N SER A 70 5.82 -30.91 -34.47
CA SER A 70 5.63 -32.28 -33.97
C SER A 70 6.89 -32.81 -33.27
N THR A 71 6.73 -33.22 -32.01
CA THR A 71 7.77 -33.92 -31.23
C THR A 71 7.98 -35.35 -31.70
N ILE A 72 7.00 -35.97 -32.38
CA ILE A 72 7.11 -37.30 -33.00
C ILE A 72 8.19 -37.28 -34.09
N VAL A 73 8.11 -36.31 -35.01
CA VAL A 73 9.08 -36.19 -36.11
C VAL A 73 10.50 -35.98 -35.57
N GLN A 74 10.63 -35.20 -34.49
CA GLN A 74 11.91 -34.97 -33.83
C GLN A 74 12.44 -36.23 -33.15
N ALA A 75 11.61 -36.95 -32.40
CA ALA A 75 11.99 -38.19 -31.74
C ALA A 75 12.38 -39.31 -32.72
N ILE A 76 11.70 -39.41 -33.87
CA ILE A 76 12.10 -40.35 -34.94
C ILE A 76 13.47 -39.98 -35.52
N ALA A 77 13.73 -38.68 -35.71
CA ALA A 77 14.99 -38.21 -36.29
C ALA A 77 16.19 -38.34 -35.33
N THR A 78 15.98 -38.12 -34.04
CA THR A 78 17.05 -38.16 -33.03
C THR A 78 17.24 -39.56 -32.43
N GLY A 79 16.21 -40.39 -32.40
CA GLY A 79 16.20 -41.65 -31.65
C GLY A 79 16.20 -41.46 -30.13
N GLU A 80 16.01 -40.22 -29.65
CA GLU A 80 16.04 -39.86 -28.22
C GLU A 80 14.67 -39.35 -27.75
N PRO A 81 14.36 -39.41 -26.44
CA PRO A 81 13.16 -38.78 -25.89
C PRO A 81 13.15 -37.27 -26.13
N VAL A 82 12.07 -36.76 -26.72
CA VAL A 82 11.92 -35.33 -27.02
C VAL A 82 10.73 -34.75 -26.27
N THR A 83 10.98 -33.70 -25.48
CA THR A 83 9.93 -32.89 -24.83
C THR A 83 9.90 -31.50 -25.43
N GLY A 84 8.73 -31.01 -25.83
CA GLY A 84 8.57 -29.68 -26.41
C GLY A 84 7.15 -29.15 -26.32
N LEU A 85 6.98 -27.85 -26.60
CA LEU A 85 5.67 -27.23 -26.72
C LEU A 85 5.14 -27.43 -28.13
N VAL A 86 3.90 -27.90 -28.23
CA VAL A 86 3.15 -28.09 -29.47
C VAL A 86 1.83 -27.36 -29.36
N ASN A 87 1.46 -26.56 -30.36
CA ASN A 87 0.11 -26.00 -30.41
C ASN A 87 -0.83 -26.95 -31.14
N VAL A 88 -1.97 -27.21 -30.51
CA VAL A 88 -3.10 -27.93 -31.10
C VAL A 88 -4.26 -26.97 -31.18
N HIS A 89 -4.71 -26.61 -32.39
CA HIS A 89 -5.76 -25.59 -32.60
C HIS A 89 -5.52 -24.28 -31.83
N GLY A 90 -4.28 -23.78 -31.86
CA GLY A 90 -3.88 -22.54 -31.19
C GLY A 90 -3.77 -22.61 -29.66
N LYS A 91 -3.92 -23.79 -29.04
CA LYS A 91 -3.70 -23.99 -27.61
C LYS A 91 -2.35 -24.69 -27.35
N PRO A 92 -1.45 -24.10 -26.53
CA PRO A 92 -0.16 -24.72 -26.23
C PRO A 92 -0.33 -25.96 -25.36
N ARG A 93 0.43 -27.00 -25.71
CA ARG A 93 0.50 -28.26 -24.97
C ARG A 93 1.93 -28.72 -24.81
N LEU A 94 2.22 -29.30 -23.65
CA LEU A 94 3.50 -29.95 -23.40
C LEU A 94 3.42 -31.36 -23.97
N SER A 95 4.21 -31.62 -25.00
CA SER A 95 4.27 -32.89 -25.71
C SER A 95 5.59 -33.59 -25.39
N THR A 96 5.53 -34.84 -24.93
CA THR A 96 6.70 -35.69 -24.69
C THR A 96 6.60 -36.94 -25.55
N SER A 97 7.54 -37.13 -26.47
CA SER A 97 7.61 -38.26 -27.39
C SER A 97 8.76 -39.18 -27.00
N LEU A 98 8.45 -40.45 -26.76
CA LEU A 98 9.38 -41.50 -26.38
C LEU A 98 9.49 -42.54 -27.50
N PRO A 99 10.65 -42.69 -28.17
CA PRO A 99 10.87 -43.77 -29.12
C PRO A 99 11.03 -45.12 -28.40
N LEU A 100 10.43 -46.16 -28.96
CA LEU A 100 10.50 -47.55 -28.52
C LEU A 100 11.13 -48.39 -29.63
N PHE A 101 12.09 -49.22 -29.24
CA PHE A 101 12.88 -50.04 -30.15
C PHE A 101 12.56 -51.52 -29.93
N ASP A 102 12.65 -52.31 -31.00
CA ASP A 102 12.47 -53.75 -30.97
C ASP A 102 13.69 -54.49 -30.38
N GLU A 103 13.64 -55.83 -30.33
CA GLU A 103 14.75 -56.66 -29.84
C GLU A 103 16.03 -56.55 -30.70
N ASN A 104 15.92 -56.08 -31.94
CA ASN A 104 17.03 -55.87 -32.88
C ASN A 104 17.64 -54.46 -32.78
N GLY A 105 17.01 -53.56 -32.01
CA GLY A 105 17.43 -52.17 -31.87
C GLY A 105 16.85 -51.23 -32.94
N ASP A 106 15.91 -51.71 -33.76
CA ASP A 106 15.22 -50.90 -34.76
C ASP A 106 14.02 -50.17 -34.12
N LEU A 107 13.78 -48.92 -34.53
CA LEU A 107 12.65 -48.14 -34.03
C LEU A 107 11.33 -48.80 -34.45
N GLU A 108 10.49 -49.15 -33.49
CA GLU A 108 9.20 -49.81 -33.73
C GLU A 108 8.03 -48.82 -33.59
N TYR A 109 8.03 -48.07 -32.48
CA TYR A 109 6.95 -47.13 -32.15
C TYR A 109 7.47 -45.85 -31.51
N VAL A 110 6.67 -44.79 -31.56
CA VAL A 110 6.87 -43.58 -30.75
C VAL A 110 5.60 -43.33 -29.96
N ILE A 111 5.72 -43.29 -28.63
CA ILE A 111 4.62 -42.95 -27.73
C ILE A 111 4.72 -41.48 -27.36
N THR A 112 3.68 -40.72 -27.67
CA THR A 112 3.59 -39.29 -27.38
C THR A 112 2.50 -39.03 -26.37
N ASN A 113 2.87 -38.35 -25.30
CA ASN A 113 1.96 -37.84 -24.30
C ASN A 113 1.83 -36.31 -24.43
N ASN A 114 0.61 -35.81 -24.57
CA ASN A 114 0.27 -34.39 -24.65
C ASN A 114 -0.54 -33.94 -23.43
N ARG A 115 0.04 -32.99 -22.69
CA ARG A 115 -0.60 -32.35 -21.52
C ARG A 115 -1.07 -30.94 -21.86
N SER A 116 -2.26 -30.58 -21.37
CA SER A 116 -2.81 -29.23 -21.51
C SER A 116 -1.90 -28.19 -20.83
N GLY A 117 -1.65 -27.06 -21.50
CA GLY A 117 -0.89 -25.93 -20.95
C GLY A 117 -1.53 -25.28 -19.71
N THR A 118 -2.80 -25.57 -19.42
CA THR A 118 -3.51 -25.09 -18.22
C THR A 118 -2.78 -25.44 -16.92
N VAL A 119 -2.12 -26.60 -16.87
CA VAL A 119 -1.32 -27.02 -15.70
C VAL A 119 -0.09 -26.12 -15.54
N MET A 120 0.56 -25.70 -16.63
CA MET A 120 1.72 -24.81 -16.58
C MET A 120 1.32 -23.39 -16.16
N ASP A 121 0.16 -22.90 -16.61
CA ASP A 121 -0.37 -21.61 -16.15
C ASP A 121 -0.70 -21.65 -14.65
N GLU A 122 -1.30 -22.74 -14.16
CA GLU A 122 -1.56 -22.94 -12.73
C GLU A 122 -0.25 -22.97 -11.92
N PHE A 123 0.77 -23.69 -12.39
CA PHE A 123 2.09 -23.72 -11.74
C PHE A 123 2.81 -22.35 -11.78
N ALA A 124 2.77 -21.66 -12.93
CA ALA A 124 3.38 -20.33 -13.08
C ALA A 124 2.71 -19.31 -12.16
N ASN A 125 1.38 -19.32 -12.08
CA ASN A 125 0.62 -18.50 -11.14
C ASN A 125 0.97 -18.81 -9.68
N GLN A 126 1.12 -20.09 -9.34
CA GLN A 126 1.53 -20.50 -7.99
C GLN A 126 2.96 -20.06 -7.64
N LEU A 127 3.91 -20.18 -8.57
CA LEU A 127 5.29 -19.72 -8.41
C LEU A 127 5.37 -18.19 -8.24
N ALA A 128 4.65 -17.44 -9.08
CA ALA A 128 4.59 -15.98 -8.99
C ALA A 128 3.99 -15.53 -7.64
N TYR A 129 2.93 -16.19 -7.18
CA TYR A 129 2.34 -15.96 -5.86
C TYR A 129 3.36 -16.21 -4.73
N GLU A 130 4.08 -17.33 -4.77
CA GLU A 130 5.10 -17.64 -3.75
C GLU A 130 6.25 -16.62 -3.74
N GLN A 131 6.72 -16.19 -4.91
CA GLN A 131 7.76 -15.15 -5.01
C GLN A 131 7.31 -13.80 -4.46
N GLN A 132 6.06 -13.40 -4.72
CA GLN A 132 5.49 -12.17 -4.19
C GLN A 132 5.37 -12.21 -2.66
N GLN A 133 4.92 -13.34 -2.09
CA GLN A 133 4.86 -13.54 -0.65
C GLN A 133 6.25 -13.48 0.00
N HIS A 134 7.23 -14.19 -0.58
CA HIS A 134 8.60 -14.15 -0.08
C HIS A 134 9.19 -12.73 -0.07
N THR A 135 8.91 -11.94 -1.11
CA THR A 135 9.35 -10.54 -1.18
C THR A 135 8.67 -9.69 -0.12
N TYR A 136 7.37 -9.86 0.08
CA TYR A 136 6.61 -9.13 1.10
C TYR A 136 7.08 -9.44 2.54
N TYR A 137 7.24 -10.73 2.87
CA TYR A 137 7.73 -11.14 4.19
C TYR A 137 9.19 -10.72 4.41
N ARG A 138 10.01 -10.70 3.36
CA ARG A 138 11.36 -10.14 3.44
C ARG A 138 11.32 -8.64 3.72
N THR A 139 10.45 -7.87 3.09
CA THR A 139 10.26 -6.45 3.39
C THR A 139 9.83 -6.23 4.84
N ILE A 140 8.92 -7.04 5.37
CA ILE A 140 8.53 -6.96 6.78
C ILE A 140 9.71 -7.35 7.69
N ALA A 141 10.45 -8.41 7.36
CA ALA A 141 11.62 -8.82 8.13
C ALA A 141 12.73 -7.75 8.12
N ASP A 142 12.95 -7.11 6.97
CA ASP A 142 13.90 -6.00 6.82
C ASP A 142 13.42 -4.77 7.60
N TYR A 143 12.11 -4.49 7.62
CA TYR A 143 11.53 -3.46 8.49
C TYR A 143 11.74 -3.80 9.97
N LEU A 144 11.40 -5.01 10.41
CA LEU A 144 11.58 -5.48 11.78
C LEU A 144 13.04 -5.46 12.25
N ASN A 145 13.99 -5.78 11.35
CA ASN A 145 15.42 -5.78 11.67
C ASN A 145 16.05 -4.38 11.66
N ASN A 146 15.54 -3.46 10.83
CA ASN A 146 16.13 -2.12 10.66
C ASN A 146 15.39 -1.00 11.38
N TYR A 147 14.18 -1.24 11.90
CA TYR A 147 13.42 -0.22 12.62
C TYR A 147 14.03 0.05 13.99
N LYS A 148 14.97 1.00 14.04
CA LYS A 148 15.64 1.46 15.27
C LYS A 148 14.90 2.59 15.99
N GLY A 149 13.71 2.98 15.53
CA GLY A 149 13.05 4.23 15.93
C GLY A 149 13.87 5.46 15.49
N GLU A 150 13.23 6.61 15.35
CA GLU A 150 13.98 7.88 15.36
C GLU A 150 14.22 8.30 16.81
N ASP A 151 15.31 9.04 17.08
CA ASP A 151 15.57 9.58 18.41
C ASP A 151 14.39 10.45 18.87
N ILE A 152 13.92 10.20 20.09
CA ILE A 152 12.86 10.99 20.71
C ILE A 152 13.49 12.23 21.34
N VAL A 153 13.04 13.40 20.88
CA VAL A 153 13.49 14.70 21.37
C VAL A 153 12.33 15.36 22.11
N CYS A 154 12.52 15.58 23.40
CA CYS A 154 11.58 16.32 24.24
C CYS A 154 12.34 17.15 25.29
N ASN A 155 11.85 18.34 25.55
CA ASN A 155 12.39 19.30 26.51
C ASN A 155 11.27 19.98 27.33
N SER A 156 10.03 19.96 26.85
CA SER A 156 8.87 20.50 27.57
C SER A 156 8.55 19.66 28.82
N PRO A 157 8.25 20.28 29.97
CA PRO A 157 7.91 19.55 31.20
C PRO A 157 6.71 18.61 31.04
N GLN A 158 5.73 19.00 30.23
CA GLN A 158 4.55 18.17 29.96
C GLN A 158 4.95 16.90 29.20
N MET A 159 5.78 17.02 28.15
CA MET A 159 6.20 15.86 27.38
C MET A 159 7.12 14.95 28.19
N MET A 160 8.01 15.50 29.03
CA MET A 160 8.85 14.70 29.92
C MET A 160 8.02 13.83 30.87
N ARG A 161 6.96 14.37 31.49
CA ARG A 161 6.03 13.57 32.31
C ARG A 161 5.32 12.48 31.52
N ILE A 162 4.95 12.76 30.26
CA ILE A 162 4.35 11.75 29.37
C ILE A 162 5.36 10.63 29.08
N MET A 163 6.64 10.96 28.83
CA MET A 163 7.68 9.95 28.61
C MET A 163 7.92 9.09 29.84
N GLU A 164 8.00 9.68 31.03
CA GLU A 164 8.11 8.95 32.30
C GLU A 164 6.91 8.02 32.50
N PHE A 165 5.71 8.50 32.23
CA PHE A 165 4.49 7.69 32.27
C PHE A 165 4.57 6.51 31.28
N CYS A 166 4.97 6.76 30.03
CA CYS A 166 5.15 5.70 29.02
C CYS A 166 6.16 4.64 29.48
N VAL A 167 7.27 5.06 30.08
CA VAL A 167 8.29 4.15 30.62
C VAL A 167 7.73 3.32 31.78
N ASN A 168 7.02 3.93 32.72
CA ASN A 168 6.43 3.20 33.85
C ASN A 168 5.42 2.14 33.40
N PHE A 169 4.59 2.45 32.41
CA PHE A 169 3.59 1.52 31.88
C PHE A 169 4.12 0.59 30.79
N SER A 170 5.37 0.75 30.36
CA SER A 170 6.00 -0.16 29.40
C SER A 170 6.13 -1.59 29.94
N ALA A 171 6.27 -1.76 31.27
CA ALA A 171 6.37 -3.06 31.93
C ALA A 171 5.02 -3.82 31.98
N SER A 172 3.90 -3.12 31.84
CA SER A 172 2.57 -3.75 31.78
C SER A 172 2.27 -4.28 30.39
N ASP A 173 1.53 -5.39 30.30
CA ASP A 173 0.99 -5.91 29.03
C ASP A 173 -0.40 -5.34 28.67
N SER A 174 -0.92 -4.43 29.49
CA SER A 174 -2.21 -3.77 29.23
C SER A 174 -2.22 -2.98 27.90
N PRO A 175 -3.37 -2.93 27.21
CA PRO A 175 -3.55 -2.07 26.05
C PRO A 175 -3.30 -0.59 26.36
N VAL A 176 -2.61 0.09 25.44
CA VAL A 176 -2.33 1.53 25.54
C VAL A 176 -3.05 2.27 24.42
N MET A 177 -3.71 3.38 24.75
CA MET A 177 -4.40 4.27 23.81
C MET A 177 -3.64 5.60 23.73
N LEU A 178 -3.11 5.92 22.56
CA LEU A 178 -2.42 7.17 22.27
C LEU A 178 -3.38 8.14 21.58
N LEU A 179 -3.73 9.22 22.28
CA LEU A 179 -4.65 10.26 21.80
C LEU A 179 -3.85 11.49 21.41
N GLY A 180 -4.13 12.06 20.25
CA GLY A 180 -3.52 13.32 19.83
C GLY A 180 -3.64 13.55 18.34
N GLU A 181 -3.36 14.78 17.91
CA GLU A 181 -3.45 15.19 16.51
C GLU A 181 -2.52 14.38 15.58
N SER A 182 -2.74 14.49 14.27
CA SER A 182 -1.82 13.87 13.30
C SER A 182 -0.45 14.54 13.38
N GLY A 183 0.62 13.75 13.28
CA GLY A 183 1.99 14.28 13.24
C GLY A 183 2.61 14.65 14.59
N VAL A 184 1.96 14.37 15.74
CA VAL A 184 2.54 14.63 17.07
C VAL A 184 3.63 13.65 17.51
N GLY A 185 3.78 12.51 16.81
CA GLY A 185 4.77 11.47 17.11
C GLY A 185 4.22 10.20 17.79
N LYS A 186 2.94 9.86 17.59
CA LYS A 186 2.28 8.70 18.21
C LYS A 186 3.02 7.37 17.95
N GLU A 187 3.48 7.15 16.72
CA GLU A 187 4.26 5.95 16.36
C GLU A 187 5.60 5.84 17.11
N LEU A 188 6.32 6.95 17.30
CA LEU A 188 7.57 6.98 18.07
C LEU A 188 7.33 6.63 19.54
N ILE A 189 6.24 7.14 20.10
CA ILE A 189 5.84 6.84 21.49
C ILE A 189 5.42 5.37 21.62
N ALA A 190 4.67 4.83 20.65
CA ALA A 190 4.32 3.41 20.63
C ALA A 190 5.58 2.52 20.58
N TRP A 191 6.57 2.90 19.76
CA TRP A 191 7.85 2.21 19.70
C TRP A 191 8.64 2.34 21.01
N LEU A 192 8.65 3.51 21.66
CA LEU A 192 9.28 3.69 22.97
C LEU A 192 8.69 2.73 24.00
N ILE A 193 7.37 2.66 24.10
CA ILE A 193 6.66 1.76 25.02
C ILE A 193 7.06 0.30 24.74
N HIS A 194 7.12 -0.10 23.46
CA HIS A 194 7.56 -1.45 23.08
C HIS A 194 9.04 -1.70 23.46
N SER A 195 9.94 -0.78 23.12
CA SER A 195 11.39 -0.89 23.32
C SER A 195 11.80 -0.97 24.80
N MET A 196 10.97 -0.41 25.69
CA MET A 196 11.16 -0.46 27.14
C MET A 196 10.42 -1.62 27.82
N SER A 197 9.56 -2.33 27.09
CA SER A 197 8.76 -3.44 27.62
C SER A 197 9.53 -4.76 27.76
N ALA A 198 8.90 -5.74 28.43
CA ALA A 198 9.37 -7.12 28.45
C ALA A 198 9.46 -7.75 27.04
N ARG A 199 8.72 -7.19 26.05
CA ARG A 199 8.64 -7.68 24.67
C ARG A 199 9.62 -6.96 23.72
N LYS A 200 10.56 -6.15 24.23
CA LYS A 200 11.50 -5.36 23.41
C LYS A 200 12.39 -6.14 22.41
N LYS A 201 12.52 -7.45 22.58
CA LYS A 201 13.24 -8.35 21.66
C LYS A 201 12.32 -9.06 20.67
N GLN A 202 11.02 -8.85 20.78
CA GLN A 202 9.97 -9.46 19.97
C GLN A 202 9.53 -8.49 18.87
N ALA A 203 8.73 -8.97 17.93
CA ALA A 203 8.28 -8.14 16.81
C ALA A 203 7.45 -6.93 17.29
N PHE A 204 7.70 -5.77 16.69
CA PHE A 204 6.84 -4.60 16.73
C PHE A 204 6.21 -4.44 15.34
N ILE A 205 4.90 -4.62 15.23
CA ILE A 205 4.18 -4.57 13.96
C ILE A 205 3.28 -3.34 13.94
N PRO A 206 3.70 -2.24 13.28
CA PRO A 206 2.85 -1.09 13.05
C PRO A 206 1.92 -1.33 11.87
N VAL A 207 0.67 -0.94 12.06
CA VAL A 207 -0.42 -1.15 11.11
C VAL A 207 -1.21 0.14 11.04
N ASN A 208 -1.32 0.72 9.86
CA ASN A 208 -2.17 1.88 9.62
C ASN A 208 -3.56 1.41 9.17
N CYS A 209 -4.59 1.74 9.95
CA CYS A 209 -5.97 1.33 9.67
C CYS A 209 -6.59 2.04 8.45
N LEU A 210 -5.94 3.09 7.91
CA LEU A 210 -6.37 3.82 6.70
C LEU A 210 -6.07 3.07 5.38
N SER A 211 -5.59 1.83 5.41
CA SER A 211 -5.12 1.11 4.23
C SER A 211 -6.21 0.81 3.18
N VAL A 212 -5.77 0.52 1.93
CA VAL A 212 -6.63 0.32 0.75
C VAL A 212 -7.69 -0.76 0.98
N SER A 213 -8.97 -0.40 0.76
CA SER A 213 -10.19 -1.22 0.84
C SER A 213 -10.32 -2.12 2.08
N GLN A 214 -11.41 -1.97 2.83
CA GLN A 214 -11.64 -2.70 4.10
C GLN A 214 -11.44 -4.23 3.98
N LYS A 215 -11.79 -4.82 2.83
CA LYS A 215 -11.66 -6.26 2.59
C LYS A 215 -10.20 -6.72 2.51
N ASN A 216 -9.33 -5.94 1.87
CA ASN A 216 -7.91 -6.28 1.79
C ASN A 216 -7.24 -6.15 3.16
N PHE A 217 -7.60 -5.11 3.90
CA PHE A 217 -7.08 -4.90 5.26
C PHE A 217 -7.49 -6.02 6.22
N GLU A 218 -8.73 -6.49 6.14
CA GLU A 218 -9.21 -7.64 6.92
C GLU A 218 -8.36 -8.89 6.65
N ASN A 219 -8.16 -9.22 5.38
CA ASN A 219 -7.33 -10.35 4.96
C ASN A 219 -5.87 -10.20 5.38
N GLU A 220 -5.35 -8.97 5.43
CA GLU A 220 -3.99 -8.69 5.88
C GLU A 220 -3.83 -8.86 7.39
N LEU A 221 -4.77 -8.33 8.18
CA LEU A 221 -4.72 -8.36 9.64
C LEU A 221 -4.94 -9.78 10.18
N PHE A 222 -5.96 -10.48 9.66
CA PHE A 222 -6.40 -11.78 10.16
C PHE A 222 -5.85 -12.97 9.34
N GLY A 223 -5.45 -12.75 8.08
CA GLY A 223 -5.03 -13.79 7.14
C GLY A 223 -6.16 -14.23 6.19
N GLU A 224 -5.81 -14.88 5.09
CA GLU A 224 -6.79 -15.43 4.14
C GLU A 224 -7.15 -16.89 4.45
N GLN A 225 -8.43 -17.22 4.29
CA GLN A 225 -8.89 -18.61 4.31
C GLN A 225 -8.40 -19.34 3.06
N GLY A 226 -7.76 -20.49 3.24
CA GLY A 226 -7.85 -21.54 2.24
C GLY A 226 -9.23 -22.17 2.37
N THR A 227 -10.12 -21.96 1.40
CA THR A 227 -11.36 -22.73 1.33
C THR A 227 -11.02 -24.18 1.02
N PHE A 228 -11.57 -25.12 1.79
CA PHE A 228 -11.36 -26.57 1.60
C PHE A 228 -11.82 -27.07 0.20
N PHE A 229 -12.49 -26.23 -0.58
CA PHE A 229 -13.01 -26.49 -1.92
C PHE A 229 -12.24 -25.81 -3.06
N SER A 230 -11.13 -25.11 -2.79
CA SER A 230 -10.23 -24.65 -3.85
C SER A 230 -9.46 -25.85 -4.42
N ARG A 231 -9.77 -26.25 -5.67
CA ARG A 231 -9.06 -27.31 -6.42
C ARG A 231 -7.58 -26.99 -6.73
N SER A 232 -7.08 -25.84 -6.29
CA SER A 232 -5.66 -25.49 -6.29
C SER A 232 -5.23 -25.25 -4.85
N GLY A 233 -4.13 -25.86 -4.42
CA GLY A 233 -3.57 -25.78 -3.07
C GLY A 233 -3.01 -24.39 -2.73
N SER A 234 -3.86 -23.36 -2.80
CA SER A 234 -3.54 -21.98 -2.46
C SER A 234 -3.08 -21.92 -1.00
N LYS A 235 -1.77 -21.72 -0.83
CA LYS A 235 -1.14 -21.54 0.48
C LYS A 235 -1.76 -20.33 1.18
N GLN A 236 -2.21 -20.55 2.42
CA GLN A 236 -2.84 -19.55 3.27
C GLN A 236 -1.90 -18.36 3.54
N LYS A 237 -2.37 -17.14 3.32
CA LYS A 237 -1.64 -15.91 3.71
C LYS A 237 -1.65 -15.79 5.23
N MET A 238 -0.48 -15.80 5.87
CA MET A 238 -0.34 -15.63 7.31
C MET A 238 -0.63 -14.16 7.68
N GLY A 239 -1.65 -13.93 8.50
CA GLY A 239 -2.07 -12.58 8.92
C GLY A 239 -1.10 -11.90 9.90
N LEU A 240 -1.12 -10.57 9.91
CA LEU A 240 -0.24 -9.73 10.74
C LEU A 240 -0.36 -10.05 12.24
N LEU A 241 -1.55 -10.40 12.73
CA LEU A 241 -1.74 -10.78 14.14
C LEU A 241 -0.93 -12.02 14.54
N ARG A 242 -0.76 -12.98 13.62
CA ARG A 242 0.09 -14.16 13.86
C ARG A 242 1.57 -13.78 13.85
N MET A 243 1.97 -12.86 12.97
CA MET A 243 3.34 -12.35 12.94
C MET A 243 3.68 -11.58 14.23
N ALA A 244 2.69 -10.93 14.84
CA ALA A 244 2.85 -10.19 16.10
C ALA A 244 2.82 -11.09 17.34
N HIS A 245 2.72 -12.42 17.20
CA HIS A 245 2.68 -13.33 18.34
C HIS A 245 3.92 -13.16 19.24
N LYS A 246 3.69 -13.06 20.56
CA LYS A 246 4.62 -12.66 21.64
C LYS A 246 5.18 -11.24 21.52
N GLY A 247 4.83 -10.52 20.45
CA GLY A 247 5.25 -9.16 20.16
C GLY A 247 4.21 -8.12 20.55
N THR A 248 4.29 -6.98 19.88
CA THR A 248 3.42 -5.83 20.04
C THR A 248 2.88 -5.40 18.68
N MET A 249 1.58 -5.16 18.61
CA MET A 249 0.94 -4.58 17.44
C MET A 249 0.54 -3.14 17.74
N PHE A 250 0.97 -2.22 16.87
CA PHE A 250 0.58 -0.81 16.91
C PHE A 250 -0.49 -0.55 15.84
N LEU A 251 -1.68 -0.14 16.26
CA LEU A 251 -2.81 0.19 15.38
C LEU A 251 -2.94 1.71 15.29
N ASP A 252 -2.45 2.31 14.20
CA ASP A 252 -2.62 3.75 13.95
C ASP A 252 -3.98 4.03 13.32
N GLU A 253 -4.59 5.15 13.70
CA GLU A 253 -5.93 5.58 13.31
C GLU A 253 -7.03 4.53 13.50
N VAL A 254 -7.09 3.92 14.70
CA VAL A 254 -8.06 2.85 15.06
C VAL A 254 -9.53 3.27 14.89
N SER A 255 -9.81 4.57 14.88
CA SER A 255 -11.13 5.14 14.59
C SER A 255 -11.64 4.85 13.18
N GLU A 256 -10.76 4.49 12.24
CA GLU A 256 -11.11 4.26 10.83
C GLU A 256 -11.56 2.82 10.57
N LEU A 257 -11.52 1.95 11.59
CA LEU A 257 -12.00 0.58 11.49
C LEU A 257 -13.51 0.53 11.26
N SER A 258 -13.96 -0.29 10.32
CA SER A 258 -15.38 -0.58 10.14
C SER A 258 -15.96 -1.32 11.35
N LEU A 259 -17.29 -1.23 11.57
CA LEU A 259 -17.95 -1.93 12.68
C LEU A 259 -17.72 -3.46 12.66
N SER A 260 -17.59 -4.05 11.46
CA SER A 260 -17.21 -5.45 11.28
C SER A 260 -15.81 -5.72 11.86
N MET A 261 -14.82 -4.93 11.45
CA MET A 261 -13.44 -5.03 11.94
C MET A 261 -13.34 -4.80 13.44
N GLN A 262 -14.08 -3.83 13.97
CA GLN A 262 -14.16 -3.56 15.41
C GLN A 262 -14.65 -4.80 16.18
N SER A 263 -15.66 -5.51 15.65
CA SER A 263 -16.20 -6.72 16.27
C SER A 263 -15.18 -7.86 16.28
N LYS A 264 -14.41 -8.03 15.20
CA LYS A 264 -13.34 -9.04 15.11
C LYS A 264 -12.16 -8.73 16.02
N LEU A 265 -11.76 -7.45 16.08
CA LEU A 265 -10.70 -6.99 16.98
C LEU A 265 -11.08 -7.19 18.45
N LEU A 266 -12.32 -6.86 18.81
CA LEU A 266 -12.84 -7.11 20.17
C LEU A 266 -12.73 -8.59 20.54
N ARG A 267 -13.23 -9.48 19.67
CA ARG A 267 -13.15 -10.93 19.88
C ARG A 267 -11.71 -11.41 20.05
N PHE A 268 -10.78 -10.88 19.25
CA PHE A 268 -9.35 -11.16 19.40
C PHE A 268 -8.81 -10.70 20.76
N ILE A 269 -9.15 -9.50 21.21
CA ILE A 269 -8.67 -8.95 22.50
C ILE A 269 -9.18 -9.80 23.67
N GLU A 270 -10.46 -10.20 23.64
CA GLU A 270 -11.11 -10.97 24.70
C GLU A 270 -10.65 -12.43 24.73
N LYS A 271 -10.64 -13.11 23.57
CA LYS A 271 -10.40 -14.56 23.49
C LYS A 271 -8.96 -14.93 23.18
N LYS A 272 -8.15 -13.99 22.70
CA LYS A 272 -6.81 -14.25 22.14
C LYS A 272 -6.84 -15.27 20.99
N GLU A 273 -7.94 -15.31 20.26
CA GLU A 273 -8.21 -16.25 19.18
C GLU A 273 -8.70 -15.49 17.94
N LEU A 274 -8.36 -16.01 16.76
CA LEU A 274 -8.88 -15.51 15.48
C LEU A 274 -10.17 -16.26 15.13
N GLU A 275 -11.15 -15.59 14.51
CA GLU A 275 -12.49 -16.16 14.29
C GLU A 275 -12.53 -17.49 13.52
N ASN A 276 -11.52 -17.72 12.68
CA ASN A 276 -11.52 -18.76 11.65
C ASN A 276 -10.36 -19.75 11.81
N ASP A 277 -9.81 -19.91 13.01
CA ASP A 277 -8.75 -20.88 13.27
C ASP A 277 -9.33 -22.24 13.65
N ASN A 278 -9.23 -23.24 12.75
CA ASN A 278 -9.47 -24.65 13.12
C ASN A 278 -8.37 -25.18 14.07
N ARG A 279 -7.30 -24.40 14.28
CA ARG A 279 -6.27 -24.65 15.28
C ARG A 279 -6.51 -23.69 16.45
N HIS A 280 -6.72 -24.21 17.64
CA HIS A 280 -6.93 -23.41 18.86
C HIS A 280 -5.63 -22.74 19.37
N ASP A 281 -4.86 -22.11 18.49
CA ASP A 281 -3.60 -21.48 18.88
C ASP A 281 -3.88 -20.08 19.44
N LYS A 282 -3.84 -19.97 20.77
CA LYS A 282 -3.97 -18.68 21.47
C LYS A 282 -2.81 -17.77 21.08
N LEU A 283 -3.15 -16.61 20.54
CA LEU A 283 -2.20 -15.58 20.16
C LEU A 283 -2.01 -14.58 21.30
N ASP A 284 -0.81 -14.57 21.85
CA ASP A 284 -0.36 -13.53 22.77
C ASP A 284 0.15 -12.31 22.00
N VAL A 285 -0.63 -11.24 21.90
CA VAL A 285 -0.20 -9.96 21.30
C VAL A 285 -0.58 -8.82 22.23
N ARG A 286 0.39 -7.94 22.50
CA ARG A 286 0.16 -6.66 23.18
C ARG A 286 -0.34 -5.63 22.16
N ILE A 287 -1.40 -4.90 22.50
CA ILE A 287 -1.98 -3.88 21.62
C ILE A 287 -1.59 -2.49 22.11
N ILE A 288 -1.08 -1.67 21.18
CA ILE A 288 -0.99 -0.22 21.33
C ILE A 288 -1.83 0.35 20.20
N CYS A 289 -2.69 1.31 20.48
CA CYS A 289 -3.54 1.93 19.47
C CYS A 289 -3.44 3.44 19.53
N ALA A 290 -3.71 4.09 18.41
CA ALA A 290 -3.66 5.54 18.27
C ALA A 290 -4.85 6.05 17.47
N THR A 291 -5.28 7.27 17.77
CA THR A 291 -6.28 8.00 16.99
C THR A 291 -6.15 9.50 17.20
N ASN A 292 -6.55 10.27 16.19
CA ASN A 292 -6.75 11.71 16.30
C ASN A 292 -8.24 12.11 16.49
N ARG A 293 -9.18 11.16 16.48
CA ARG A 293 -10.62 11.42 16.60
C ARG A 293 -11.13 11.24 18.02
N ASP A 294 -12.23 11.90 18.34
CA ASP A 294 -12.94 11.70 19.61
C ASP A 294 -13.79 10.41 19.55
N LEU A 295 -13.23 9.31 20.08
CA LEU A 295 -13.92 8.02 20.16
C LEU A 295 -15.22 8.09 20.98
N LYS A 296 -15.30 8.95 22.00
CA LYS A 296 -16.53 9.09 22.81
C LYS A 296 -17.65 9.72 22.01
N GLN A 297 -17.33 10.67 21.13
CA GLN A 297 -18.30 11.22 20.19
C GLN A 297 -18.73 10.14 19.17
N MET A 298 -17.79 9.37 18.62
CA MET A 298 -18.10 8.30 17.66
C MET A 298 -18.98 7.19 18.26
N ILE A 299 -18.86 6.92 19.56
CA ILE A 299 -19.77 6.01 20.29
C ILE A 299 -21.20 6.56 20.28
N LYS A 300 -21.39 7.86 20.57
CA LYS A 300 -22.72 8.50 20.52
C LYS A 300 -23.32 8.45 19.11
N GLU A 301 -22.48 8.58 18.10
CA GLU A 301 -22.85 8.49 16.68
C GLU A 301 -23.01 7.04 16.18
N LYS A 302 -22.74 6.03 17.03
CA LYS A 302 -22.77 4.59 16.70
C LYS A 302 -21.81 4.19 15.57
N THR A 303 -20.76 4.97 15.34
CA THR A 303 -19.69 4.69 14.37
C THR A 303 -18.51 3.97 15.02
N PHE A 304 -18.44 3.96 16.35
CA PHE A 304 -17.49 3.18 17.14
C PHE A 304 -18.20 2.41 18.25
N ARG A 305 -17.78 1.16 18.51
CA ARG A 305 -18.40 0.33 19.54
C ARG A 305 -17.88 0.68 20.93
N GLU A 306 -18.81 0.81 21.88
CA GLU A 306 -18.52 1.12 23.28
C GLU A 306 -17.72 0.01 23.98
N ASP A 307 -18.04 -1.26 23.70
CA ASP A 307 -17.34 -2.42 24.28
C ASP A 307 -15.86 -2.50 23.87
N LEU A 308 -15.55 -2.24 22.61
CA LEU A 308 -14.18 -2.17 22.11
C LEU A 308 -13.42 -0.99 22.73
N TYR A 309 -14.07 0.16 22.90
CA TYR A 309 -13.45 1.33 23.51
C TYR A 309 -12.92 1.03 24.91
N TYR A 310 -13.70 0.37 25.76
CA TYR A 310 -13.25 0.05 27.11
C TYR A 310 -12.09 -0.96 27.14
N HIS A 311 -12.01 -1.87 26.17
CA HIS A 311 -10.91 -2.83 26.06
C HIS A 311 -9.62 -2.20 25.53
N LEU A 312 -9.71 -1.19 24.67
CA LEU A 312 -8.55 -0.48 24.11
C LEU A 312 -8.06 0.65 25.04
N ASN A 313 -8.99 1.37 25.66
CA ASN A 313 -8.71 2.57 26.46
C ASN A 313 -8.39 2.24 27.93
N VAL A 314 -7.51 1.27 28.17
CA VAL A 314 -7.09 0.87 29.52
C VAL A 314 -6.07 1.87 30.08
N ILE A 315 -5.07 2.23 29.28
CA ILE A 315 -4.06 3.24 29.61
C ILE A 315 -4.13 4.36 28.57
N PRO A 316 -4.94 5.41 28.81
CA PRO A 316 -5.00 6.57 27.92
C PRO A 316 -3.78 7.49 28.10
N ILE A 317 -3.16 7.88 27.00
CA ILE A 317 -2.04 8.82 26.96
C ILE A 317 -2.39 9.92 25.97
N GLN A 318 -2.62 11.12 26.48
CA GLN A 318 -2.91 12.30 25.65
C GLN A 318 -1.61 13.04 25.33
N ILE A 319 -1.31 13.13 24.04
CA ILE A 319 -0.11 13.77 23.51
C ILE A 319 -0.50 15.18 23.05
N PRO A 320 0.04 16.23 23.67
CA PRO A 320 -0.29 17.60 23.30
C PRO A 320 0.21 17.94 21.89
N PRO A 321 -0.53 18.78 21.16
CA PRO A 321 -0.06 19.35 19.90
C PRO A 321 1.19 20.21 20.13
N LEU A 322 1.95 20.43 19.07
CA LEU A 322 3.24 21.11 19.12
C LEU A 322 3.14 22.56 19.62
N ARG A 323 2.04 23.25 19.30
CA ARG A 323 1.73 24.62 19.78
C ARG A 323 1.58 24.73 21.31
N GLU A 324 1.26 23.65 22.01
CA GLU A 324 1.15 23.62 23.48
C GLU A 324 2.49 23.32 24.17
N ARG A 325 3.56 23.07 23.41
CA ARG A 325 4.89 22.67 23.92
C ARG A 325 6.04 23.43 23.23
N PRO A 326 6.12 24.76 23.40
CA PRO A 326 7.08 25.60 22.68
C PRO A 326 8.55 25.26 22.97
N GLU A 327 8.87 24.68 24.13
CA GLU A 327 10.23 24.22 24.46
C GLU A 327 10.67 23.04 23.59
N ASP A 328 9.71 22.21 23.15
CA ASP A 328 9.99 21.11 22.22
C ASP A 328 10.26 21.64 20.80
N ILE A 329 9.59 22.72 20.37
CA ILE A 329 9.79 23.32 19.05
C ILE A 329 11.27 23.65 18.83
N GLU A 330 11.90 24.31 19.80
CA GLU A 330 13.31 24.68 19.74
C GLU A 330 14.22 23.45 19.68
N ALA A 331 14.05 22.50 20.61
CA ALA A 331 14.86 21.30 20.68
C ALA A 331 14.76 20.44 19.41
N ILE A 332 13.54 20.22 18.92
CA ILE A 332 13.25 19.46 17.71
C ILE A 332 13.82 20.17 16.47
N SER A 333 13.69 21.49 16.39
CA SER A 333 14.24 22.28 15.28
C SER A 333 15.75 22.14 15.20
N HIS A 334 16.46 22.26 16.34
CA HIS A 334 17.91 22.06 16.39
C HIS A 334 18.35 20.64 16.08
N TYR A 335 17.58 19.63 16.47
CA TYR A 335 17.84 18.24 16.12
C TYR A 335 17.76 18.02 14.60
N PHE A 336 16.64 18.41 13.97
CA PHE A 336 16.47 18.25 12.54
C PHE A 336 17.44 19.11 11.72
N LEU A 337 17.74 20.33 12.16
CA LEU A 337 18.74 21.18 11.53
C LEU A 337 20.11 20.48 11.48
N ARG A 338 20.57 19.90 12.59
CA ARG A 338 21.82 19.14 12.65
C ARG A 338 21.78 17.91 11.73
N LYS A 339 20.68 17.17 11.75
CA LYS A 339 20.46 16.00 10.89
C LYS A 339 20.58 16.37 9.40
N TYR A 340 19.90 17.42 8.97
CA TYR A 340 19.87 17.83 7.56
C TYR A 340 21.12 18.56 7.10
N ASN A 341 21.76 19.35 7.97
CA ASN A 341 23.08 19.90 7.68
C ASN A 341 24.10 18.79 7.38
N LYS A 342 24.13 17.73 8.20
CA LYS A 342 25.00 16.58 7.97
C LYS A 342 24.62 15.84 6.68
N LYS A 343 23.33 15.62 6.43
CA LYS A 343 22.82 14.91 5.24
C LYS A 343 23.17 15.63 3.94
N TYR A 344 23.08 16.96 3.92
CA TYR A 344 23.25 17.79 2.71
C TYR A 344 24.59 18.52 2.63
N GLY A 345 25.51 18.28 3.58
CA GLY A 345 26.81 18.95 3.62
C GLY A 345 26.71 20.48 3.83
N LYS A 346 25.67 20.94 4.53
CA LYS A 346 25.43 22.37 4.82
C LYS A 346 25.80 22.70 6.27
N GLN A 347 25.93 23.99 6.57
CA GLN A 347 26.23 24.52 7.91
C GLN A 347 25.30 25.68 8.27
N THR A 348 23.99 25.49 8.08
CA THR A 348 23.02 26.54 8.41
C THR A 348 22.72 26.57 9.91
N VAL A 349 22.42 27.76 10.43
CA VAL A 349 22.08 28.02 11.83
C VAL A 349 20.72 28.69 11.95
N LEU A 350 20.00 28.37 13.03
CA LEU A 350 18.78 29.07 13.41
C LEU A 350 19.15 30.42 14.05
N SER A 351 18.68 31.52 13.46
CA SER A 351 18.75 32.83 14.10
C SER A 351 17.71 32.95 15.22
N PRO A 352 17.87 33.87 16.18
CA PRO A 352 16.85 34.15 17.19
C PRO A 352 15.48 34.51 16.56
N GLN A 353 15.50 35.26 15.46
CA GLN A 353 14.30 35.62 14.70
C GLN A 353 13.58 34.40 14.11
N ASN A 354 14.34 33.42 13.60
CA ASN A 354 13.77 32.17 13.12
C ASN A 354 13.12 31.38 14.27
N LEU A 355 13.79 31.30 15.43
CA LEU A 355 13.23 30.60 16.60
C LEU A 355 11.95 31.27 17.11
N ASP A 356 11.93 32.60 17.21
CA ASP A 356 10.73 33.34 17.60
C ASP A 356 9.57 33.11 16.64
N PHE A 357 9.86 33.08 15.33
CA PHE A 357 8.86 32.76 14.33
C PHE A 357 8.35 31.32 14.48
N LEU A 358 9.26 30.34 14.61
CA LEU A 358 8.90 28.92 14.78
C LEU A 358 8.03 28.72 16.03
N LYS A 359 8.29 29.45 17.12
CA LYS A 359 7.50 29.37 18.35
C LYS A 359 6.11 30.02 18.27
N LYS A 360 5.90 30.96 17.33
CA LYS A 360 4.62 31.68 17.15
C LYS A 360 3.67 30.98 16.19
N TYR A 361 4.16 30.07 15.36
CA TYR A 361 3.35 29.35 14.39
C TYR A 361 2.56 28.21 15.07
N ASP A 362 1.34 27.94 14.58
CA ASP A 362 0.41 27.00 15.22
C ASP A 362 0.69 25.52 14.92
N TRP A 363 1.49 25.23 13.88
CA TRP A 363 1.89 23.88 13.47
C TRP A 363 0.72 22.89 13.31
N PRO A 364 -0.23 23.12 12.37
CA PRO A 364 -1.35 22.22 12.12
C PRO A 364 -0.92 20.78 11.78
N GLY A 365 0.24 20.59 11.14
CA GLY A 365 0.85 19.29 10.87
C GLY A 365 1.86 18.84 11.93
N ASN A 366 1.94 19.54 13.06
CA ASN A 366 2.75 19.22 14.24
C ASN A 366 4.23 18.95 13.87
N VAL A 367 4.86 17.93 14.48
CA VAL A 367 6.28 17.61 14.28
C VAL A 367 6.56 17.18 12.84
N ARG A 368 5.58 16.57 12.15
CA ARG A 368 5.71 16.18 10.75
C ARG A 368 5.92 17.39 9.85
N GLU A 369 5.15 18.45 10.08
CA GLU A 369 5.29 19.72 9.36
C GLU A 369 6.59 20.43 9.73
N LEU A 370 6.90 20.58 11.02
CA LEU A 370 8.14 21.21 11.47
C LEU A 370 9.38 20.54 10.83
N ARG A 371 9.41 19.20 10.81
CA ARG A 371 10.47 18.43 10.16
C ARG A 371 10.62 18.79 8.68
N ASN A 372 9.51 18.88 7.95
CA ASN A 372 9.49 19.19 6.52
C ASN A 372 9.95 20.64 6.26
N VAL A 373 9.46 21.59 7.06
CA VAL A 373 9.86 23.00 6.97
C VAL A 373 11.36 23.16 7.20
N ILE A 374 11.93 22.54 8.24
CA ILE A 374 13.36 22.61 8.52
C ILE A 374 14.18 21.95 7.39
N GLU A 375 13.76 20.77 6.89
CA GLU A 375 14.45 20.12 5.76
C GLU A 375 14.47 21.02 4.52
N HIS A 376 13.30 21.55 4.15
CA HIS A 376 13.16 22.41 2.99
C HIS A 376 13.96 23.72 3.14
N SER A 377 13.92 24.35 4.31
CA SER A 377 14.72 25.55 4.59
C SER A 377 16.22 25.27 4.50
N VAL A 378 16.70 24.10 4.95
CA VAL A 378 18.11 23.71 4.77
C VAL A 378 18.42 23.60 3.27
N LEU A 379 17.59 22.93 2.48
CA LEU A 379 17.77 22.79 1.03
C LEU A 379 17.80 24.13 0.28
N MET A 380 16.93 25.06 0.64
CA MET A 380 16.82 26.39 0.01
C MET A 380 17.88 27.39 0.47
N SER A 381 18.56 27.14 1.58
CA SER A 381 19.59 28.05 2.09
C SER A 381 20.79 28.12 1.13
N ALA A 382 21.19 29.35 0.78
CA ALA A 382 22.33 29.61 -0.10
C ALA A 382 23.66 29.18 0.54
N ALA A 383 24.61 28.71 -0.28
CA ALA A 383 25.90 28.20 0.19
C ALA A 383 26.76 29.22 0.97
N HIS A 384 26.49 30.52 0.82
CA HIS A 384 27.27 31.60 1.42
C HIS A 384 26.58 32.28 2.61
N SER A 385 25.34 31.91 2.94
CA SER A 385 24.65 32.42 4.12
C SER A 385 24.66 31.36 5.22
N PRO A 386 25.16 31.66 6.43
CA PRO A 386 25.05 30.75 7.55
C PRO A 386 23.62 30.68 8.08
N HIS A 387 22.74 31.63 7.77
CA HIS A 387 21.40 31.68 8.34
C HIS A 387 20.40 30.82 7.56
N LEU A 388 19.61 30.04 8.29
CA LEU A 388 18.53 29.24 7.73
C LEU A 388 17.46 30.14 7.08
N ALA A 389 17.16 29.91 5.80
CA ALA A 389 16.13 30.62 5.05
C ALA A 389 14.72 30.12 5.41
N LEU A 390 14.19 30.60 6.54
CA LEU A 390 12.88 30.19 7.05
C LEU A 390 11.71 30.94 6.36
N TYR A 391 11.94 32.21 6.02
CA TYR A 391 10.91 33.15 5.57
C TYR A 391 10.31 32.85 4.18
N THR A 392 11.01 32.06 3.35
CA THR A 392 10.57 31.74 1.98
C THR A 392 9.64 30.53 1.89
N VAL A 393 9.53 29.73 2.96
CA VAL A 393 8.86 28.41 2.90
C VAL A 393 7.40 28.47 3.38
N LEU A 394 7.09 29.28 4.40
CA LEU A 394 5.73 29.36 4.96
C LEU A 394 4.84 30.42 4.28
N ASN A 395 5.44 31.40 3.59
CA ASN A 395 4.69 32.37 2.77
C ASN A 395 4.09 31.76 1.48
N GLN A 396 4.44 30.52 1.10
CA GLN A 396 3.81 29.83 -0.03
C GLN A 396 2.49 29.17 0.36
N GLU A 397 2.35 28.66 1.59
CA GLU A 397 1.08 28.10 2.08
C GLU A 397 0.11 29.20 2.53
N ASP A 398 0.61 30.30 3.11
CA ASP A 398 -0.24 31.48 3.35
C ASP A 398 -0.77 32.07 2.03
N ASN A 399 -0.02 32.01 0.92
CA ASN A 399 -0.55 32.44 -0.38
C ASN A 399 -1.59 31.48 -0.98
N LEU A 400 -1.53 30.18 -0.68
CA LEU A 400 -2.50 29.21 -1.18
C LEU A 400 -3.79 29.20 -0.35
N ASN A 401 -3.70 29.36 0.99
CA ASN A 401 -4.86 29.49 1.86
C ASN A 401 -5.49 30.90 1.83
N GLN A 402 -4.70 31.96 1.60
CA GLN A 402 -5.29 33.30 1.39
C GLN A 402 -6.02 33.42 0.05
N GLN A 403 -5.70 32.61 -0.96
CA GLN A 403 -6.45 32.63 -2.23
C GLN A 403 -7.83 31.93 -2.15
N ILE A 404 -8.08 31.11 -1.14
CA ILE A 404 -9.37 30.42 -0.98
C ILE A 404 -10.30 31.19 -0.03
N ASP A 405 -9.76 32.01 0.90
CA ASP A 405 -10.55 32.76 1.88
C ASP A 405 -10.41 34.29 1.82
N SER A 406 -9.65 34.87 0.88
CA SER A 406 -9.78 36.29 0.58
C SER A 406 -11.08 36.53 -0.20
N LYS A 407 -12.20 36.68 0.51
CA LYS A 407 -13.23 37.62 0.02
C LYS A 407 -12.48 38.91 -0.33
N PRO A 408 -12.60 39.43 -1.57
CA PRO A 408 -12.01 40.72 -1.89
C PRO A 408 -12.47 41.71 -0.83
N LYS A 409 -11.58 42.55 -0.28
CA LYS A 409 -11.91 43.61 0.69
C LYS A 409 -13.26 44.21 0.29
N GLN A 410 -14.32 43.81 0.97
CA GLN A 410 -15.67 44.19 0.58
C GLN A 410 -15.78 45.68 0.90
N TRP A 411 -15.98 46.51 -0.12
CA TRP A 411 -16.30 47.91 0.07
C TRP A 411 -17.54 48.00 0.95
N GLN A 412 -17.38 48.45 2.19
CA GLN A 412 -18.50 48.70 3.08
C GLN A 412 -19.20 49.97 2.60
N LEU A 413 -20.43 49.80 2.10
CA LEU A 413 -21.32 50.92 1.81
C LEU A 413 -21.53 51.73 3.10
N PRO A 414 -21.52 53.08 3.05
CA PRO A 414 -21.90 53.90 4.19
C PRO A 414 -23.28 53.50 4.70
N GLU A 415 -23.51 53.56 6.03
CA GLU A 415 -24.82 53.23 6.60
C GLU A 415 -25.92 54.06 5.92
N PRO A 416 -27.14 53.50 5.70
CA PRO A 416 -28.23 54.13 4.94
C PRO A 416 -28.91 55.32 5.67
N ASN A 417 -28.15 56.03 6.49
CA ASN A 417 -28.57 57.18 7.28
C ASN A 417 -27.89 58.50 6.83
N LEU A 418 -27.22 58.49 5.66
CA LEU A 418 -26.61 59.69 5.07
C LEU A 418 -27.41 60.17 3.85
N PRO A 419 -27.57 61.51 3.67
CA PRO A 419 -28.04 62.07 2.41
C PRO A 419 -27.14 61.62 1.25
N LEU A 420 -27.75 61.31 0.09
CA LEU A 420 -27.07 60.77 -1.10
C LEU A 420 -25.84 61.60 -1.50
N GLU A 421 -25.92 62.93 -1.39
CA GLU A 421 -24.84 63.85 -1.72
C GLU A 421 -23.57 63.60 -0.88
N LYS A 422 -23.71 63.33 0.42
CA LYS A 422 -22.59 63.02 1.32
C LYS A 422 -22.06 61.61 1.11
N ALA A 423 -22.92 60.66 0.80
CA ALA A 423 -22.52 59.28 0.51
C ALA A 423 -21.68 59.19 -0.77
N VAL A 424 -22.07 59.93 -1.82
CA VAL A 424 -21.32 60.02 -3.08
C VAL A 424 -19.98 60.72 -2.87
N ALA A 425 -19.93 61.80 -2.08
CA ALA A 425 -18.68 62.50 -1.79
C ALA A 425 -17.66 61.61 -1.05
N LEU A 426 -18.09 60.88 -0.02
CA LEU A 426 -17.24 59.95 0.73
C LEU A 426 -16.74 58.78 -0.14
N PHE A 427 -17.60 58.28 -1.03
CA PHE A 427 -17.21 57.26 -2.01
C PHE A 427 -16.13 57.82 -2.95
N GLU A 428 -16.35 59.01 -3.49
CA GLU A 428 -15.45 59.65 -4.45
C GLU A 428 -14.07 59.93 -3.84
N GLU A 429 -14.01 60.44 -2.61
CA GLU A 429 -12.76 60.68 -1.88
C GLU A 429 -11.97 59.38 -1.68
N LYS A 430 -12.62 58.35 -1.11
CA LYS A 430 -11.98 57.04 -0.87
C LYS A 430 -11.52 56.37 -2.17
N TYR A 431 -12.31 56.50 -3.23
CA TYR A 431 -11.97 55.94 -4.53
C TYR A 431 -10.75 56.65 -5.12
N ILE A 432 -10.73 57.98 -5.11
CA ILE A 432 -9.58 58.78 -5.58
C ILE A 432 -8.32 58.42 -4.79
N GLN A 433 -8.41 58.31 -3.46
CA GLN A 433 -7.28 57.92 -2.60
C GLN A 433 -6.71 56.55 -2.99
N SER A 434 -7.59 55.55 -3.18
CA SER A 434 -7.18 54.20 -3.55
C SER A 434 -6.48 54.14 -4.92
N VAL A 435 -6.91 54.96 -5.88
CA VAL A 435 -6.27 55.03 -7.20
C VAL A 435 -4.91 55.72 -7.12
N ILE A 436 -4.75 56.72 -6.25
CA ILE A 436 -3.46 57.38 -6.01
C ILE A 436 -2.47 56.41 -5.35
N GLU A 437 -2.91 55.62 -4.37
CA GLU A 437 -2.11 54.58 -3.72
C GLU A 437 -1.65 53.51 -4.71
N CYS A 438 -2.56 52.99 -5.54
CA CYS A 438 -2.23 52.05 -6.61
C CYS A 438 -1.25 52.63 -7.66
N CYS A 439 -1.22 53.95 -7.82
CA CYS A 439 -0.29 54.65 -8.72
C CYS A 439 0.99 55.11 -8.00
N ASN A 440 1.31 54.60 -6.81
CA ASN A 440 2.48 54.97 -6.01
C ASN A 440 2.62 56.49 -5.80
N GLY A 441 1.50 57.21 -5.64
CA GLY A 441 1.49 58.67 -5.43
C GLY A 441 1.69 59.53 -6.69
N GLN A 442 1.77 58.93 -7.88
CA GLN A 442 1.94 59.68 -9.14
C GLN A 442 0.62 60.29 -9.63
N LEU A 443 0.36 61.56 -9.29
CA LEU A 443 -0.87 62.29 -9.62
C LEU A 443 -1.22 62.33 -11.13
N GLN A 444 -0.22 62.36 -12.02
CA GLN A 444 -0.46 62.32 -13.48
C GLN A 444 -0.98 60.96 -13.95
N ALA A 445 -0.43 59.87 -13.41
CA ALA A 445 -0.90 58.52 -13.70
C ALA A 445 -2.29 58.30 -13.11
N ALA A 446 -2.53 58.74 -11.87
CA ALA A 446 -3.81 58.62 -11.20
C ALA A 446 -4.93 59.39 -11.94
N ALA A 447 -4.65 60.61 -12.41
CA ALA A 447 -5.60 61.41 -13.20
C ALA A 447 -5.98 60.73 -14.52
N LYS A 448 -5.02 60.07 -15.19
CA LYS A 448 -5.26 59.31 -16.42
C LYS A 448 -6.13 58.08 -16.18
N VAL A 449 -5.91 57.38 -15.07
CA VAL A 449 -6.72 56.21 -14.66
C VAL A 449 -8.14 56.63 -14.26
N LEU A 450 -8.28 57.76 -13.56
CA LEU A 450 -9.57 58.31 -13.16
C LEU A 450 -10.35 58.98 -14.32
N GLY A 451 -9.72 59.16 -15.48
CA GLY A 451 -10.34 59.83 -16.64
C GLY A 451 -10.62 61.32 -16.43
N ILE A 452 -9.95 61.98 -15.47
CA ILE A 452 -10.17 63.39 -15.13
C ILE A 452 -8.91 64.23 -15.37
N HIS A 453 -9.09 65.53 -15.61
CA HIS A 453 -7.96 66.44 -15.76
C HIS A 453 -7.22 66.64 -14.43
N ARG A 454 -5.88 66.81 -14.47
CA ARG A 454 -5.03 66.93 -13.27
C ARG A 454 -5.48 68.06 -12.32
N SER A 455 -5.94 69.18 -12.87
CA SER A 455 -6.47 70.30 -12.06
C SER A 455 -7.78 69.96 -11.34
N THR A 456 -8.61 69.08 -11.91
CA THR A 456 -9.86 68.60 -11.30
C THR A 456 -9.58 67.64 -10.15
N LEU A 457 -8.58 66.75 -10.32
CA LEU A 457 -8.09 65.86 -9.26
C LEU A 457 -7.58 66.68 -8.06
N TYR A 458 -6.76 67.70 -8.31
CA TYR A 458 -6.22 68.57 -7.26
C TYR A 458 -7.31 69.37 -6.51
N ARG A 459 -8.35 69.82 -7.22
CA ARG A 459 -9.50 70.51 -6.61
C ARG A 459 -10.38 69.58 -5.78
N LYS A 460 -10.49 68.30 -6.16
CA LYS A 460 -11.24 67.29 -5.39
C LYS A 460 -10.48 66.80 -4.16
N GLN A 461 -9.15 66.87 -4.17
CA GLN A 461 -8.31 66.55 -3.01
C GLN A 461 -8.31 67.67 -1.95
N ASN A 462 -8.47 68.94 -2.35
CA ASN A 462 -8.42 70.11 -1.46
C ASN A 462 -9.81 70.71 -1.14
N LYS A 463 -10.88 69.92 -1.28
CA LYS A 463 -12.21 70.34 -0.85
C LYS A 463 -12.38 69.96 0.62
N GLU A 464 -12.46 70.95 1.51
CA GLU A 464 -13.05 70.78 2.85
C GLU A 464 -14.56 70.56 2.75
#